data_AF-W7CT55-F1
#
_entry.id   AF-W7CT55-F1
#
_cell.length_a   1.000
_cell.length_b   1.000
_cell.length_c   1.000
_cell.angle_alpha   90.00
_cell.angle_beta   90.00
_cell.angle_gamma   90.00
#
_symmetry.space_group_name_H-M   'P 1'
#
loop_
_entity.id
_entity.type
_entity.pdbx_description
1 polymer ?
#
loop_
_entity_poly.entity_id
_entity_poly.type
_entity_poly.pdbx_seq_one_letter_code
_entity_poly.pdbx_strand_id
1 'polypeptide(L)'
;MIRWQFQKKAKNKEAAYAFINFMLEPEHAAANADYVGYSTPVTKAKAFLPLEVANDERFYPDFSEVKGLEVYADLGPEKLSLYNELYLQLKMAKR
;
A
#
# COMPACT_ATOMS: atom_id res chain seq x y z
N MET A 1 1.84 -0.77 0.58
CA MET A 1 1.67 -0.01 1.84
C MET A 1 0.43 0.86 1.74
N ILE A 2 -0.60 0.60 2.55
CA ILE A 2 -1.79 1.45 2.60
C ILE A 2 -1.42 2.71 3.38
N ARG A 3 -1.60 3.88 2.75
CA ARG A 3 -1.39 5.19 3.39
C ARG A 3 -2.71 5.94 3.39
N TRP A 4 -3.26 6.15 4.58
CA TRP A 4 -4.45 6.99 4.73
C TRP A 4 -4.09 8.46 4.62
N GLN A 5 -4.87 9.20 3.84
CA GLN A 5 -4.75 10.65 3.69
C GLN A 5 -6.15 11.26 3.67
N PHE A 6 -6.28 12.49 4.17
CA PHE A 6 -7.51 13.27 4.04
C PHE A 6 -7.18 14.69 3.57
N GLN A 7 -8.15 15.31 2.89
CA GLN A 7 -7.98 16.63 2.29
C GLN A 7 -7.81 17.72 3.35
N LYS A 8 -6.96 18.73 3.09
CA LYS A 8 -6.76 19.87 4.02
C LYS A 8 -8.07 20.56 4.42
N LYS A 9 -9.03 20.62 3.49
CA LYS A 9 -10.36 21.22 3.65
C LYS A 9 -11.45 20.20 4.02
N ALA A 10 -11.08 19.02 4.53
CA ALA A 10 -12.05 18.04 5.00
C ALA A 10 -12.98 18.68 6.06
N LYS A 11 -14.29 18.58 5.83
CA LYS A 11 -15.32 19.18 6.68
C LYS A 11 -15.46 18.50 8.04
N ASN A 12 -15.17 17.20 8.11
CA ASN A 12 -15.26 16.40 9.32
C ASN A 12 -13.90 15.70 9.55
N LYS A 13 -13.01 16.39 10.25
CA LYS A 13 -11.65 15.88 10.51
C LYS A 13 -11.66 14.87 11.65
N GLU A 14 -12.54 15.08 12.64
CA GLU A 14 -12.72 14.19 13.78
C GLU A 14 -13.08 12.77 13.32
N ALA A 15 -14.06 12.64 12.42
CA ALA A 15 -14.44 11.34 11.87
C ALA A 15 -13.33 10.73 11.00
N ALA A 16 -12.56 11.54 10.27
CA ALA A 16 -11.42 11.05 9.50
C ALA A 16 -10.35 10.43 10.41
N TYR A 17 -10.03 11.08 11.53
CA TYR A 17 -9.12 10.52 12.52
C TYR A 17 -9.69 9.29 13.21
N ALA A 18 -10.99 9.29 13.56
CA ALA A 18 -11.64 8.12 14.14
C ALA A 18 -11.56 6.89 13.20
N PHE A 19 -11.79 7.09 11.90
CA PHE A 19 -11.64 6.04 10.90
C PHE A 19 -10.19 5.56 10.77
N ILE A 20 -9.22 6.47 10.73
CA ILE A 20 -7.80 6.10 10.67
C ILE A 20 -7.41 5.27 11.90
N ASN A 21 -7.81 5.69 13.11
CA ASN A 21 -7.54 4.94 14.33
C ASN A 21 -8.19 3.56 14.29
N PHE A 22 -9.46 3.47 13.87
CA PHE A 22 -10.15 2.19 13.69
C PHE A 22 -9.40 1.25 12.76
N MET A 23 -8.92 1.74 11.60
CA MET A 23 -8.17 0.93 10.63
C MET A 23 -6.75 0.57 11.09
N LEU A 24 -6.22 1.23 12.12
CA LEU A 24 -4.90 0.94 12.70
C LEU A 24 -4.96 -0.07 13.85
N GLU A 25 -6.16 -0.38 14.38
CA GLU A 25 -6.32 -1.43 15.36
C GLU A 25 -5.94 -2.81 14.77
N PRO A 26 -5.13 -3.63 15.47
CA PRO A 26 -4.56 -4.86 14.90
C PRO A 26 -5.58 -5.85 14.34
N GLU A 27 -6.70 -6.05 15.03
CA GLU A 27 -7.75 -6.99 14.60
C GLU A 27 -8.44 -6.52 13.32
N HIS A 28 -8.76 -5.22 13.21
CA HIS A 28 -9.37 -4.65 12.01
C HIS A 28 -8.38 -4.66 10.84
N ALA A 29 -7.11 -4.33 11.11
CA ALA A 29 -6.06 -4.36 10.09
C ALA A 29 -5.80 -5.79 9.59
N ALA A 30 -5.88 -6.80 10.45
CA ALA A 30 -5.75 -8.21 10.08
C ALA A 30 -6.95 -8.69 9.27
N ALA A 31 -8.18 -8.40 9.71
CA ALA A 31 -9.39 -8.73 8.98
C ALA A 31 -9.40 -8.10 7.58
N ASN A 32 -8.95 -6.85 7.45
CA ASN A 32 -8.83 -6.19 6.16
C ASN A 32 -7.73 -6.80 5.27
N ALA A 33 -6.59 -7.18 5.85
CA ALA A 33 -5.51 -7.82 5.10
C ALA A 33 -5.87 -9.23 4.62
N ASP A 34 -6.56 -10.01 5.44
CA ASP A 34 -7.06 -11.34 5.10
C ASP A 34 -8.10 -11.28 3.98
N TYR A 35 -9.05 -10.34 4.08
CA TYR A 35 -10.08 -10.18 3.06
C TYR A 35 -9.54 -9.67 1.71
N VAL A 36 -8.63 -8.70 1.71
CA VAL A 36 -8.12 -8.08 0.47
C VAL A 36 -6.91 -8.82 -0.11
N GLY A 37 -6.14 -9.53 0.73
CA GLY A 37 -4.97 -10.29 0.32
C GLY A 37 -3.68 -9.48 0.13
N TYR A 38 -3.60 -8.25 0.64
CA TYR A 38 -2.37 -7.45 0.66
C TYR A 38 -1.68 -7.52 2.02
N SER A 39 -0.35 -7.42 2.01
CA SER A 39 0.45 -7.36 3.24
C SER A 39 0.10 -6.13 4.09
N THR A 40 -0.20 -6.36 5.36
CA THR A 40 -0.51 -5.28 6.32
C THR A 40 0.76 -4.56 6.78
N PRO A 41 0.77 -3.22 6.82
CA PRO A 41 1.86 -2.46 7.43
C PRO A 41 1.77 -2.40 8.97
N VAL A 42 0.66 -2.84 9.58
CA VAL A 42 0.48 -2.85 11.04
C VAL A 42 1.14 -4.12 11.59
N THR A 43 2.36 -4.01 12.11
CA THR A 43 3.16 -5.18 12.53
C THR A 43 2.44 -6.09 13.52
N LYS A 44 1.67 -5.51 14.45
CA LYS A 44 0.87 -6.26 15.44
C LYS A 44 -0.28 -7.06 14.81
N ALA A 45 -0.80 -6.64 13.66
CA ALA A 45 -1.89 -7.32 12.97
C ALA A 45 -1.45 -8.69 12.43
N LYS A 46 -0.14 -8.89 12.18
CA LYS A 46 0.41 -10.17 11.71
C LYS A 46 0.08 -11.34 12.64
N ALA A 47 0.00 -11.10 13.95
CA ALA A 47 -0.33 -12.12 14.95
C ALA A 47 -1.79 -12.61 14.87
N PHE A 48 -2.68 -11.86 14.21
CA PHE A 48 -4.09 -12.18 14.06
C PHE A 48 -4.42 -12.79 12.68
N LEU A 49 -3.44 -12.91 11.79
CA LEU A 49 -3.62 -13.54 10.48
C LEU A 49 -3.52 -15.07 10.57
N PRO A 50 -4.15 -15.81 9.64
CA PRO A 50 -3.90 -17.24 9.48
C PRO A 50 -2.40 -17.52 9.35
N LEU A 51 -1.91 -18.57 10.00
CA LEU A 51 -0.47 -18.91 10.01
C LEU A 51 0.09 -19.12 8.60
N GLU A 52 -0.73 -19.64 7.69
CA GLU A 52 -0.39 -19.86 6.28
C GLU A 52 -0.07 -18.55 5.57
N VAL A 53 -0.81 -17.49 5.87
CA VAL A 53 -0.61 -16.15 5.30
C VAL A 53 0.53 -15.42 6.01
N ALA A 54 0.59 -15.51 7.34
CA ALA A 54 1.60 -14.83 8.14
C ALA A 54 3.03 -15.34 7.86
N ASN A 55 3.18 -16.61 7.50
CA ASN A 55 4.48 -17.23 7.22
C ASN A 55 4.83 -17.27 5.72
N ASP A 56 4.00 -16.70 4.84
CA ASP A 56 4.31 -16.64 3.41
C ASP A 56 5.33 -15.52 3.12
N GLU A 57 6.57 -15.93 2.85
CA GLU A 57 7.70 -15.05 2.56
C GLU A 57 7.49 -14.20 1.30
N ARG A 58 6.59 -14.61 0.38
CA ARG A 58 6.25 -13.79 -0.80
C ARG A 58 5.55 -12.49 -0.40
N PHE A 59 4.80 -12.50 0.71
CA PHE A 59 4.07 -11.35 1.23
C PHE A 59 4.77 -10.69 2.41
N TYR A 60 5.46 -11.48 3.23
CA TYR A 60 6.19 -11.03 4.41
C TYR A 60 7.66 -11.51 4.36
N PRO A 61 8.45 -11.03 3.39
CA PRO A 61 9.84 -11.45 3.20
C PRO A 61 10.73 -10.98 4.35
N ASP A 62 11.92 -11.56 4.44
CA ASP A 62 12.96 -11.01 5.30
C ASP A 62 13.47 -9.67 4.75
N PHE A 63 13.85 -8.75 5.63
CA PHE A 63 14.34 -7.42 5.22
C PHE A 63 15.64 -7.47 4.42
N SER A 64 16.40 -8.57 4.48
CA SER A 64 17.58 -8.76 3.63
C SER A 64 17.22 -8.97 2.15
N GLU A 65 16.04 -9.53 1.86
CA GLU A 65 15.58 -9.84 0.50
C GLU A 65 15.03 -8.60 -0.23
N VAL A 66 14.54 -7.61 0.50
CA VAL A 66 13.96 -6.38 -0.08
C VAL A 66 14.99 -5.33 -0.50
N LYS A 67 16.29 -5.57 -0.27
CA LYS A 67 17.37 -4.59 -0.56
C LYS A 67 17.49 -4.21 -2.04
N GLY A 68 17.05 -5.07 -2.94
CA GLY A 68 17.05 -4.80 -4.39
C GLY A 68 15.79 -4.09 -4.89
N LEU A 69 14.82 -3.79 -4.02
CA LEU A 69 13.57 -3.14 -4.41
C LEU A 69 13.72 -1.62 -4.42
N GLU A 70 13.07 -0.98 -5.38
CA GLU A 70 13.05 0.48 -5.52
C GLU A 70 11.64 1.02 -5.26
N VAL A 71 11.56 2.11 -4.51
CA VAL A 71 10.33 2.90 -4.38
C VAL A 71 10.35 3.97 -5.46
N TYR A 72 9.23 4.17 -6.16
CA TYR A 72 9.12 5.25 -7.15
C TYR A 72 9.39 6.61 -6.51
N ALA A 73 10.33 7.35 -7.10
CA ALA A 73 10.61 8.72 -6.73
C ALA A 73 9.69 9.69 -7.48
N ASP A 74 9.45 10.87 -6.90
CA ASP A 74 8.86 11.98 -7.64
C ASP A 74 9.91 12.51 -8.63
N LEU A 75 9.64 12.34 -9.93
CA LEU A 75 10.54 12.74 -11.02
C LEU A 75 10.23 14.15 -11.55
N GLY A 76 9.23 14.83 -10.99
CA GLY A 76 8.72 16.10 -11.51
C GLY A 76 7.86 15.96 -12.77
N PRO A 77 7.18 17.05 -13.17
CA PRO A 77 6.14 17.01 -14.21
C PRO A 77 6.66 16.62 -15.60
N GLU A 78 7.85 17.09 -15.98
CA GLU A 78 8.42 16.84 -17.31
C GLU A 78 8.73 15.36 -17.55
N LYS A 79 9.47 14.74 -16.62
CA LYS A 79 9.80 13.31 -16.72
C LYS A 79 8.58 12.42 -16.58
N LEU A 80 7.62 12.81 -15.72
CA LEU A 80 6.36 12.08 -15.59
C LEU A 80 5.55 12.10 -16.91
N SER A 81 5.50 13.25 -17.59
CA SER A 81 4.85 13.35 -18.92
C SER A 81 5.52 12.42 -19.92
N LEU A 82 6.85 12.44 -20.00
CA LEU A 82 7.62 11.58 -20.90
C LEU A 82 7.35 10.09 -20.63
N TYR A 83 7.36 9.65 -19.38
CA TYR A 83 7.05 8.25 -19.03
C TYR A 83 5.63 7.86 -19.43
N ASN A 84 4.66 8.75 -19.27
CA ASN A 84 3.27 8.51 -19.67
C ASN A 84 3.13 8.40 -21.19
N GLU A 85 3.80 9.26 -21.95
CA GLU A 85 3.80 9.23 -23.42
C GLU A 85 4.42 7.93 -23.94
N LEU A 86 5.57 7.52 -23.41
CA LEU A 86 6.22 6.25 -23.76
C LEU A 86 5.33 5.05 -23.44
N TYR A 87 4.67 5.04 -22.27
CA TYR A 87 3.74 3.98 -21.90
C TYR A 87 2.51 3.93 -22.81
N LEU A 88 1.99 5.09 -23.23
CA LEU A 88 0.88 5.15 -24.17
C LEU A 88 1.29 4.61 -25.55
N GLN A 89 2.46 5.00 -26.08
CA GLN A 89 3.00 4.46 -27.33
C GLN A 89 3.13 2.94 -27.27
N LEU A 90 3.66 2.39 -26.17
CA LEU A 90 3.77 0.95 -25.96
C LEU A 90 2.39 0.25 -26.00
N LYS A 91 1.37 0.84 -25.37
CA LYS A 91 0.00 0.29 -25.39
C LYS A 91 -0.63 0.35 -26.79
N MET A 92 -0.34 1.41 -27.55
CA MET A 92 -0.88 1.61 -28.89
C MET A 92 -0.18 0.74 -29.94
N ALA A 93 1.11 0.45 -29.77
CA ALA A 93 1.90 -0.38 -30.68
C ALA A 93 1.53 -1.88 -30.63
N LYS A 94 0.87 -2.34 -29.56
CA LYS A 94 0.34 -3.71 -29.44
C LYS A 94 -1.02 -3.91 -30.13
N ARG A 95 -1.28 -3.19 -31.21
CA ARG A 95 -2.53 -3.27 -31.96
C ARG A 95 -2.29 -3.73 -33.39
#